data_AF-B8C5Q3-F1
#
_entry.id   AF-B8C5Q3-F1
#
_cell.length_a   1.000
_cell.length_b   1.000
_cell.length_c   1.000
_cell.angle_alpha   90.00
_cell.angle_beta   90.00
_cell.angle_gamma   90.00
#
_symmetry.space_group_name_H-M   'P 1'
#
loop_
_entity.id
_entity.type
_entity.pdbx_description
1 polymer ?
#
loop_
_entity_poly.entity_id
_entity_poly.type
_entity_poly.pdbx_seq_one_letter_code
_entity_poly.pdbx_strand_id
1 'polypeptide(L)'
;MKRAGSASCLLRPKATLSELDLQRLAKDAPTATVLTVNRLPSYSADRLYILSELQVHSHCVRFLNNGNSDGASPSLPPSIILYLLWKPNTYPTPRSFADGPLSECVRQCLIANGDDVGCNELEHARMKPLSTFAPRRQTLDGMLNSPTRNGSSYDEMFPSEEDSPTAGETNNLHSEEGTQQVTKIYVVVDRLSPADDGSSHNGALPNLPDLFQDHCVTGNEANEAYYQPISPEEEQERLLNQHKNEVKTAESLARAVVSSRFLRNRIEGISIGITSDSRAAPGLECCMDAVGRGAKERRKVARNTNGGTAWGNVDDSLKCLRDRSPERSPVAIVTCQPDDLELDDIHSHHHHHEQKDILQSRISAEWNGKGDHKTFSDRAMGNWRQVWCGNDDGGQLKLSARGRPRVPRIRNKVDLANEDELNFDEPVSTAMVTVFLVGVVAYLWNQYGAFIISLLHGEIQQQ
;
A
#
# COMPACT_ATOMS: atom_id res chain seq x y z
N MET A 1 14.25 -23.24 -8.69
CA MET A 1 13.01 -23.65 -7.99
C MET A 1 12.50 -22.53 -7.11
N LYS A 2 11.38 -21.86 -7.48
CA LYS A 2 10.50 -21.11 -6.55
C LYS A 2 9.09 -21.12 -7.15
N ARG A 3 8.20 -21.98 -6.63
CA ARG A 3 6.75 -21.85 -6.85
C ARG A 3 6.18 -21.20 -5.58
N ALA A 4 5.90 -19.90 -5.64
CA ALA A 4 5.05 -19.26 -4.64
C ALA A 4 3.61 -19.71 -4.92
N GLY A 5 3.11 -20.65 -4.11
CA GLY A 5 1.71 -21.03 -4.11
C GLY A 5 0.89 -19.91 -3.50
N SER A 6 0.46 -18.96 -4.32
CA SER A 6 -0.57 -17.99 -3.97
C SER A 6 -1.89 -18.75 -3.86
N ALA A 7 -2.35 -19.03 -2.64
CA ALA A 7 -3.67 -19.57 -2.40
C ALA A 7 -4.70 -18.43 -2.53
N SER A 8 -5.02 -18.06 -3.78
CA SER A 8 -6.16 -17.18 -4.03
C SER A 8 -7.44 -17.98 -3.79
N CYS A 9 -8.13 -17.74 -2.68
CA CYS A 9 -9.49 -18.25 -2.48
C CYS A 9 -10.46 -17.43 -3.35
N LEU A 10 -10.46 -17.68 -4.66
CA LEU A 10 -11.52 -17.19 -5.53
C LEU A 10 -12.81 -17.94 -5.18
N LEU A 11 -13.70 -17.29 -4.44
CA LEU A 11 -15.08 -17.72 -4.29
C LEU A 11 -15.74 -17.67 -5.67
N ARG A 12 -15.76 -18.79 -6.40
CA ARG A 12 -16.51 -18.93 -7.65
C ARG A 12 -18.02 -18.93 -7.34
N PRO A 13 -18.83 -18.07 -7.99
CA PRO A 13 -20.28 -18.20 -7.95
C PRO A 13 -20.70 -19.54 -8.58
N LYS A 14 -21.54 -20.31 -7.89
CA LYS A 14 -22.00 -21.65 -8.30
C LYS A 14 -23.13 -21.64 -9.34
N ALA A 15 -23.49 -20.49 -9.91
CA ALA A 15 -24.55 -20.38 -10.91
C ALA A 15 -24.13 -19.47 -12.06
N THR A 16 -24.39 -19.91 -13.29
CA THR A 16 -24.27 -19.09 -14.51
C THR A 16 -25.35 -18.00 -14.46
N LEU A 17 -25.00 -16.86 -13.86
CA LEU A 17 -25.84 -15.67 -13.88
C LEU A 17 -25.85 -15.08 -15.30
N SER A 18 -27.00 -14.57 -15.73
CA SER A 18 -27.11 -13.87 -17.01
C SER A 18 -26.25 -12.61 -17.01
N GLU A 19 -25.81 -12.12 -18.18
CA GLU A 19 -25.03 -10.88 -18.30
C GLU A 19 -25.75 -9.67 -17.68
N LEU A 20 -27.08 -9.66 -17.73
CA LEU A 20 -27.91 -8.62 -17.13
C LEU A 20 -27.96 -8.74 -15.59
N ASP A 21 -27.97 -9.95 -15.05
CA ASP A 21 -27.85 -10.19 -13.60
C ASP A 21 -26.45 -9.88 -13.12
N LEU A 22 -25.41 -10.16 -13.91
CA LEU A 22 -24.03 -9.73 -13.63
C LEU A 22 -23.90 -8.21 -13.68
N GLN A 23 -24.60 -7.50 -14.57
CA GLN A 23 -24.62 -6.03 -14.57
C GLN A 23 -25.41 -5.44 -13.40
N ARG A 24 -26.53 -6.06 -13.00
CA ARG A 24 -27.29 -5.66 -11.80
C ARG A 24 -26.53 -5.97 -10.51
N LEU A 25 -25.91 -7.15 -10.41
CA LEU A 25 -24.99 -7.50 -9.34
C LEU A 25 -23.70 -6.67 -9.42
N ALA A 26 -23.21 -6.25 -10.58
CA ALA A 26 -22.07 -5.34 -10.63
C ALA A 26 -22.46 -3.91 -10.24
N LYS A 27 -23.72 -3.51 -10.44
CA LYS A 27 -24.26 -2.23 -9.98
C LYS A 27 -24.48 -2.19 -8.47
N ASP A 28 -24.97 -3.30 -7.89
CA ASP A 28 -25.42 -3.33 -6.49
C ASP A 28 -24.61 -4.25 -5.58
N ALA A 29 -23.86 -5.21 -6.12
CA ALA A 29 -23.05 -6.12 -5.32
C ALA A 29 -21.61 -5.60 -5.14
N PRO A 30 -21.09 -5.69 -3.92
CA PRO A 30 -19.74 -5.29 -3.60
C PRO A 30 -18.73 -5.98 -4.53
N THR A 31 -17.97 -5.19 -5.30
CA THR A 31 -16.85 -5.65 -6.13
C THR A 31 -16.01 -6.65 -5.34
N ALA A 32 -15.75 -7.82 -5.93
CA ALA A 32 -15.04 -8.90 -5.26
C ALA A 32 -13.70 -8.38 -4.71
N THR A 33 -13.52 -8.48 -3.41
CA THR A 33 -12.26 -8.10 -2.75
C THR A 33 -11.38 -9.33 -2.69
N VAL A 34 -10.25 -9.30 -3.39
CA VAL A 34 -9.24 -10.36 -3.29
C VAL A 34 -8.27 -10.00 -2.18
N LEU A 35 -8.34 -10.73 -1.07
CA LEU A 35 -7.36 -10.62 0.01
C LEU A 35 -6.20 -11.57 -0.27
N THR A 36 -5.00 -11.00 -0.37
CA THR A 36 -3.76 -11.76 -0.61
C THR A 36 -2.83 -11.56 0.57
N VAL A 37 -2.32 -12.66 1.13
CA VAL A 37 -1.30 -12.64 2.18
C VAL A 37 0.01 -13.14 1.60
N ASN A 38 1.00 -12.26 1.54
CA ASN A 38 2.33 -12.55 1.04
C ASN A 38 3.32 -12.60 2.21
N ARG A 39 4.01 -13.72 2.39
CA ARG A 39 5.18 -13.78 3.28
C ARG A 39 6.38 -13.20 2.55
N LEU A 40 7.03 -12.22 3.17
CA LEU A 40 8.20 -11.56 2.60
C LEU A 40 9.48 -12.29 3.03
N PRO A 41 10.61 -12.09 2.32
CA PRO A 41 11.90 -12.59 2.75
C PRO A 41 12.29 -12.09 4.15
N SER A 42 13.23 -12.78 4.79
CA SER A 42 13.75 -12.41 6.13
C SER A 42 14.71 -11.22 6.10
N TYR A 43 15.04 -10.68 4.92
CA TYR A 43 15.77 -9.43 4.79
C TYR A 43 14.79 -8.29 4.54
N SER A 44 15.06 -7.12 5.10
CA SER A 44 14.38 -5.87 4.78
C SER A 44 15.32 -4.97 3.99
N ALA A 45 14.76 -4.23 3.03
CA ALA A 45 15.47 -3.05 2.53
C ALA A 45 15.49 -1.98 3.63
N ASP A 46 16.62 -1.27 3.74
CA ASP A 46 16.75 -0.16 4.69
C ASP A 46 15.68 0.90 4.39
N ARG A 47 14.93 1.30 5.41
CA ARG A 47 13.90 2.34 5.34
C ARG A 47 14.43 3.62 4.73
N LEU A 48 15.63 4.07 5.12
CA LEU A 48 16.24 5.30 4.58
C LEU A 48 16.54 5.16 3.09
N TYR A 49 17.01 3.99 2.67
CA TYR A 49 17.20 3.69 1.26
C TYR A 49 15.89 3.78 0.49
N ILE A 50 14.82 3.14 0.99
CA ILE A 50 13.50 3.19 0.33
C ILE A 50 12.99 4.64 0.24
N LEU A 51 13.11 5.44 1.29
CA LEU A 51 12.68 6.84 1.29
C LEU A 51 13.48 7.67 0.27
N SER A 52 14.79 7.44 0.15
CA SER A 52 15.62 8.10 -0.86
C SER A 52 15.17 7.76 -2.29
N GLU A 53 14.86 6.49 -2.55
CA GLU A 53 14.35 6.02 -3.84
C GLU A 53 12.96 6.61 -4.14
N LEU A 54 12.07 6.64 -3.14
CA LEU A 54 10.75 7.27 -3.28
C LEU A 54 10.87 8.75 -3.58
N GLN A 55 11.78 9.48 -2.93
CA GLN A 55 12.02 10.89 -3.21
C GLN A 55 12.54 11.14 -4.63
N VAL A 56 13.34 10.22 -5.18
CA VAL A 56 13.91 10.32 -6.54
C VAL A 56 12.95 9.83 -7.63
N HIS A 57 12.04 8.90 -7.32
CA HIS A 57 11.24 8.23 -8.35
C HIS A 57 9.74 8.49 -8.29
N SER A 58 9.17 8.88 -7.15
CA SER A 58 7.76 9.27 -7.07
C SER A 58 7.48 10.56 -7.85
N HIS A 59 6.21 10.83 -8.16
CA HIS A 59 5.79 12.13 -8.69
C HIS A 59 6.15 13.26 -7.72
N CYS A 60 5.79 13.05 -6.45
CA CYS A 60 6.17 13.85 -5.30
C CYS A 60 5.92 13.06 -4.00
N VAL A 61 6.51 13.55 -2.90
CA VAL A 61 6.19 13.15 -1.53
C VAL A 61 5.55 14.37 -0.85
N ARG A 62 4.36 14.23 -0.27
CA ARG A 62 3.60 15.33 0.34
C ARG A 62 3.08 15.00 1.72
N PHE A 63 3.08 15.99 2.60
CA PHE A 63 2.52 15.93 3.95
C PHE A 63 1.18 16.67 4.01
N LEU A 64 0.13 16.03 4.52
CA LEU A 64 -1.22 16.65 4.61
C LEU A 64 -1.30 17.76 5.66
N ASN A 65 -0.50 17.69 6.74
CA ASN A 65 -0.51 18.66 7.84
C ASN A 65 0.11 20.03 7.50
N ASN A 66 0.68 20.22 6.30
CA ASN A 66 1.17 21.52 5.86
C ASN A 66 0.00 22.38 5.36
N GLY A 67 -0.88 22.75 6.28
CA GLY A 67 -2.04 23.63 6.08
C GLY A 67 -1.69 25.09 5.76
N ASN A 68 -0.51 25.36 5.21
CA ASN A 68 -0.21 26.68 4.66
C ASN A 68 -1.01 26.85 3.37
N SER A 69 -2.17 27.49 3.54
CA SER A 69 -3.04 28.06 2.51
C SER A 69 -2.38 29.18 1.69
N ASP A 70 -1.05 29.23 1.63
CA ASP A 70 -0.33 30.19 0.81
C ASP A 70 -0.49 29.77 -0.65
N GLY A 71 -1.16 30.65 -1.41
CA GLY A 71 -1.85 30.34 -2.64
C GLY A 71 -1.03 29.56 -3.67
N ALA A 72 -1.70 28.59 -4.29
CA ALA A 72 -1.18 27.64 -5.28
C ALA A 72 -0.33 26.49 -4.71
N SER A 73 -0.91 25.74 -3.77
CA SER A 73 -0.46 24.36 -3.58
C SER A 73 -0.55 23.60 -4.91
N PRO A 74 0.54 22.98 -5.41
CA PRO A 74 0.49 22.19 -6.63
C PRO A 74 -0.53 21.07 -6.45
N SER A 75 -1.43 20.89 -7.41
CA SER A 75 -2.41 19.80 -7.39
C SER A 75 -1.69 18.45 -7.32
N LEU A 76 -2.17 17.50 -6.51
CA LEU A 76 -1.60 16.16 -6.54
C LEU A 76 -1.92 15.50 -7.90
N PRO A 77 -1.11 14.53 -8.34
CA PRO A 77 -1.48 13.74 -9.50
C PRO A 77 -2.76 12.93 -9.23
N PRO A 78 -3.44 12.46 -10.29
CA PRO A 78 -4.68 11.70 -10.15
C PRO A 78 -4.54 10.37 -9.40
N SER A 79 -3.31 9.85 -9.26
CA SER A 79 -3.03 8.59 -8.58
C SER A 79 -2.09 8.83 -7.42
N ILE A 80 -2.59 8.58 -6.21
CA ILE A 80 -1.84 8.80 -4.97
C ILE A 80 -1.80 7.53 -4.13
N ILE A 81 -0.68 7.33 -3.44
CA ILE A 81 -0.58 6.38 -2.34
C ILE A 81 -0.61 7.17 -1.04
N LEU A 82 -1.63 6.91 -0.21
CA LEU A 82 -1.71 7.40 1.16
C LEU A 82 -0.98 6.40 2.08
N TYR A 83 0.21 6.76 2.52
CA TYR A 83 0.98 6.01 3.50
C TYR A 83 0.61 6.45 4.93
N LEU A 84 0.39 5.48 5.82
CA LEU A 84 0.08 5.70 7.23
C LEU A 84 0.82 4.71 8.11
N LEU A 85 1.21 5.15 9.31
CA LEU A 85 1.75 4.29 10.34
C LEU A 85 0.68 3.98 11.38
N TRP A 86 0.33 2.71 11.54
CA TRP A 86 -0.63 2.30 12.56
C TRP A 86 0.08 1.99 13.88
N LYS A 87 -0.07 2.93 14.83
CA LYS A 87 0.39 2.82 16.21
C LYS A 87 -0.72 2.18 17.09
N PRO A 88 -0.57 0.93 17.57
CA PRO A 88 -1.62 0.25 18.33
C PRO A 88 -1.99 0.98 19.63
N ASN A 89 -1.04 1.68 20.25
CA ASN A 89 -1.25 2.40 21.50
C ASN A 89 -2.24 3.57 21.36
N THR A 90 -2.32 4.19 20.17
CA THR A 90 -3.24 5.29 19.89
C THR A 90 -4.59 4.78 19.37
N TYR A 91 -4.56 3.75 18.53
CA TYR A 91 -5.75 3.17 17.91
C TYR A 91 -5.72 1.64 18.11
N PRO A 92 -6.25 1.14 19.24
CA PRO A 92 -6.06 -0.24 19.65
C PRO A 92 -6.78 -1.25 18.77
N THR A 93 -7.86 -0.83 18.09
CA THR A 93 -8.65 -1.72 17.23
C THR A 93 -8.49 -1.37 15.75
N PRO A 94 -8.56 -2.38 14.85
CA PRO A 94 -8.58 -2.13 13.40
C PRO A 94 -9.67 -1.14 12.99
N ARG A 95 -10.83 -1.21 13.64
CA ARG A 95 -11.98 -0.36 13.34
C ARG A 95 -11.78 1.08 13.79
N SER A 96 -11.25 1.30 14.99
CA SER A 96 -10.92 2.66 15.46
C SER A 96 -9.89 3.35 14.56
N PHE A 97 -8.93 2.58 14.00
CA PHE A 97 -7.97 3.11 13.04
C PHE A 97 -8.62 3.44 11.68
N ALA A 98 -9.46 2.54 11.15
CA ALA A 98 -10.17 2.75 9.89
C ALA A 98 -11.13 3.96 9.94
N ASP A 99 -12.00 4.01 10.96
CA ASP A 99 -13.04 5.04 11.10
C ASP A 99 -12.48 6.40 11.60
N GLY A 100 -11.29 6.37 12.22
CA GLY A 100 -10.58 7.55 12.74
C GLY A 100 -9.56 8.10 11.73
N PRO A 101 -8.25 7.92 11.97
CA PRO A 101 -7.18 8.59 11.23
C PRO A 101 -7.19 8.26 9.74
N LEU A 102 -7.49 7.01 9.36
CA LEU A 102 -7.45 6.61 7.96
C LEU A 102 -8.57 7.28 7.15
N SER A 103 -9.81 7.31 7.67
CA SER A 103 -10.92 8.04 7.02
C SER A 103 -10.67 9.54 6.97
N GLU A 104 -10.08 10.11 8.02
CA GLU A 104 -9.76 11.53 8.06
C GLU A 104 -8.66 11.90 7.05
N CYS A 105 -7.59 11.11 6.96
CA CYS A 105 -6.52 11.33 5.98
C CYS A 105 -7.03 11.17 4.53
N VAL A 106 -7.90 10.18 4.25
CA VAL A 106 -8.55 10.05 2.93
C VAL A 106 -9.38 11.30 2.60
N ARG A 107 -10.16 11.82 3.55
CA ARG A 107 -10.92 13.06 3.38
C ARG A 107 -10.01 14.24 3.05
N GLN A 108 -8.89 14.37 3.76
CA GLN A 108 -7.91 15.44 3.51
C GLN A 108 -7.25 15.33 2.13
N CYS A 109 -6.94 14.12 1.65
CA CYS A 109 -6.43 13.91 0.29
C CYS A 109 -7.42 14.40 -0.77
N LEU A 110 -8.70 14.09 -0.61
CA LEU A 110 -9.75 14.52 -1.53
C LEU A 110 -9.90 16.05 -1.54
N ILE A 111 -9.94 16.68 -0.35
CA ILE A 111 -9.99 18.14 -0.22
C ILE A 111 -8.77 18.80 -0.86
N ALA A 112 -7.57 18.25 -0.65
CA ALA A 112 -6.34 18.78 -1.24
C ALA A 112 -6.33 18.76 -2.77
N ASN A 113 -7.17 17.92 -3.40
CA ASN A 113 -7.36 17.85 -4.84
C ASN A 113 -8.58 18.59 -5.36
N GLY A 114 -9.33 19.27 -4.48
CA GLY A 114 -10.57 19.94 -4.86
C GLY A 114 -11.70 18.98 -5.22
N ASP A 115 -11.60 17.70 -4.81
CA ASP A 115 -12.73 16.77 -4.90
C ASP A 115 -13.78 17.19 -3.87
N ASP A 116 -15.01 17.42 -4.33
CA ASP A 116 -16.10 17.84 -3.46
C ASP A 116 -16.55 16.66 -2.58
N VAL A 117 -15.98 16.60 -1.37
CA VAL A 117 -16.41 15.66 -0.35
C VAL A 117 -17.53 16.33 0.41
N GLY A 118 -18.78 16.03 0.04
CA GLY A 118 -19.94 16.42 0.84
C GLY A 118 -19.68 16.01 2.29
N CYS A 119 -19.45 16.98 3.18
CA CYS A 119 -18.99 16.76 4.57
C CYS A 119 -19.89 15.77 5.33
N ASN A 120 -21.15 15.70 4.90
CA ASN A 120 -22.16 14.80 5.39
C ASN A 120 -21.78 13.32 5.29
N GLU A 121 -21.05 12.84 4.27
CA GLU A 121 -20.86 11.38 4.08
C GLU A 121 -20.07 10.74 5.23
N LEU A 122 -19.00 11.41 5.70
CA LEU A 122 -18.19 10.93 6.82
C LEU A 122 -18.93 11.09 8.16
N GLU A 123 -19.62 12.22 8.35
CA GLU A 123 -20.40 12.45 9.58
C GLU A 123 -21.56 11.46 9.71
N HIS A 124 -22.25 11.13 8.61
CA HIS A 124 -23.30 10.11 8.60
C HIS A 124 -22.76 8.72 8.91
N ALA A 125 -21.52 8.42 8.48
CA ALA A 125 -20.84 7.17 8.82
C ALA A 125 -20.50 7.09 10.33
N ARG A 126 -20.10 8.21 10.94
CA ARG A 126 -19.79 8.30 12.39
C ARG A 126 -21.04 8.35 13.27
N MET A 127 -22.08 9.05 12.83
CA MET A 127 -23.28 9.31 13.64
C MET A 127 -24.29 8.18 13.66
N LYS A 128 -24.28 7.24 12.70
CA LYS A 128 -25.17 6.08 12.77
C LYS A 128 -24.83 5.25 14.02
N PRO A 129 -25.63 5.31 15.10
CA PRO A 129 -25.43 4.44 16.23
C PRO A 129 -25.62 3.04 15.68
N LEU A 130 -24.65 2.15 15.89
CA LEU A 130 -24.84 0.76 15.53
C LEU A 130 -25.99 0.23 16.37
N SER A 131 -27.20 0.20 15.79
CA SER A 131 -28.20 -0.77 16.19
C SER A 131 -27.48 -2.11 16.09
N THR A 132 -27.31 -2.77 17.23
CA THR A 132 -26.58 -4.02 17.39
C THR A 132 -26.97 -4.93 16.23
N PHE A 133 -26.07 -5.10 15.26
CA PHE A 133 -26.22 -6.12 14.23
C PHE A 133 -25.99 -7.45 14.95
N ALA A 134 -26.97 -7.84 15.76
CA ALA A 134 -27.12 -9.21 16.17
C ALA A 134 -27.25 -9.98 14.86
N PRO A 135 -26.36 -10.94 14.57
CA PRO A 135 -26.55 -11.81 13.42
C PRO A 135 -27.91 -12.46 13.64
N ARG A 136 -28.89 -12.07 12.83
CA ARG A 136 -30.22 -12.66 12.84
C ARG A 136 -30.01 -14.11 12.44
N ARG A 137 -29.78 -14.97 13.43
CA ARG A 137 -29.94 -16.41 13.31
C ARG A 137 -31.36 -16.57 12.80
N GLN A 138 -31.50 -16.78 11.50
CA GLN A 138 -32.73 -17.32 10.94
C GLN A 138 -32.80 -18.75 11.47
N THR A 139 -33.33 -18.90 12.67
CA THR A 139 -33.88 -20.17 13.14
C THR A 139 -35.00 -20.50 12.15
N LEU A 140 -34.72 -21.48 11.31
CA LEU A 140 -35.63 -22.10 10.35
C LEU A 140 -36.63 -23.00 11.08
N ASP A 141 -37.31 -22.47 12.10
CA ASP A 141 -38.37 -23.16 12.84
C ASP A 141 -39.50 -22.17 13.07
N GLY A 142 -40.53 -22.25 12.23
CA GLY A 142 -41.67 -21.34 12.31
C GLY A 142 -42.49 -21.18 11.03
N MET A 143 -42.50 -22.16 10.13
CA MET A 143 -43.59 -22.29 9.17
C MET A 143 -44.56 -23.33 9.71
N LEU A 144 -45.56 -22.89 10.46
CA LEU A 144 -46.89 -23.48 10.52
C LEU A 144 -47.79 -22.56 11.36
N ASN A 145 -48.93 -22.20 10.76
CA ASN A 145 -50.12 -21.59 11.37
C ASN A 145 -50.11 -20.07 11.53
N SER A 146 -50.69 -19.37 10.55
CA SER A 146 -51.66 -18.31 10.83
C SER A 146 -52.69 -18.23 9.69
N PRO A 147 -53.98 -18.01 10.02
CA PRO A 147 -55.09 -18.20 9.09
C PRO A 147 -55.37 -16.97 8.23
N THR A 148 -55.91 -17.27 7.05
CA THR A 148 -56.69 -16.42 6.17
C THR A 148 -57.61 -15.46 6.91
N ARG A 149 -57.50 -14.16 6.64
CA ARG A 149 -58.58 -13.20 6.88
C ARG A 149 -58.75 -12.26 5.70
N ASN A 150 -59.94 -12.36 5.12
CA ASN A 150 -60.49 -11.61 4.01
C ASN A 150 -60.57 -10.10 4.26
N GLY A 151 -60.44 -9.35 3.16
CA GLY A 151 -61.45 -8.35 2.78
C GLY A 151 -61.09 -6.88 3.03
N SER A 152 -61.18 -6.09 1.95
CA SER A 152 -61.50 -4.65 1.83
C SER A 152 -60.49 -3.95 0.89
N SER A 153 -60.74 -3.70 -0.41
CA SER A 153 -61.81 -2.93 -1.09
C SER A 153 -61.85 -1.44 -0.75
N TYR A 154 -60.91 -0.69 -1.30
CA TYR A 154 -60.94 0.75 -1.61
C TYR A 154 -59.94 0.87 -2.79
N ASP A 155 -60.28 1.05 -4.07
CA ASP A 155 -61.07 2.07 -4.77
C ASP A 155 -60.65 3.49 -4.40
N GLU A 156 -59.54 3.95 -5.01
CA GLU A 156 -59.20 5.37 -5.06
C GLU A 156 -58.78 5.78 -6.47
N MET A 157 -59.42 6.86 -6.90
CA MET A 157 -59.55 7.41 -8.23
C MET A 157 -58.23 7.91 -8.83
N PHE A 158 -58.04 7.60 -10.10
CA PHE A 158 -57.16 8.36 -11.01
C PHE A 158 -57.84 9.67 -11.40
N PRO A 159 -57.15 10.82 -11.38
CA PRO A 159 -57.47 11.93 -12.24
C PRO A 159 -56.59 11.89 -13.49
N SER A 160 -57.27 11.87 -14.63
CA SER A 160 -56.75 12.06 -15.98
C SER A 160 -57.13 13.46 -16.47
N GLU A 161 -56.15 14.32 -16.71
CA GLU A 161 -56.21 15.52 -17.58
C GLU A 161 -54.78 15.67 -18.14
N GLU A 162 -54.50 15.31 -19.39
CA GLU A 162 -54.74 16.06 -20.64
C GLU A 162 -54.44 17.55 -20.52
N ASP A 163 -53.19 17.93 -20.86
CA ASP A 163 -52.92 19.23 -21.46
C ASP A 163 -51.67 19.22 -22.36
N SER A 164 -51.74 20.09 -23.37
CA SER A 164 -51.08 20.04 -24.68
C SER A 164 -49.56 20.33 -24.71
N PRO A 165 -48.82 19.85 -25.74
CA PRO A 165 -47.39 20.15 -25.89
C PRO A 165 -47.19 21.47 -26.65
N THR A 166 -46.80 22.52 -25.94
CA THR A 166 -46.25 23.72 -26.57
C THR A 166 -44.77 23.49 -26.89
N ALA A 167 -44.42 23.62 -28.16
CA ALA A 167 -43.05 23.58 -28.66
C ALA A 167 -42.22 24.68 -28.00
N GLY A 168 -41.49 24.32 -26.95
CA GLY A 168 -40.43 25.11 -26.35
C GLY A 168 -39.09 24.62 -26.87
N GLU A 169 -38.35 25.53 -27.49
CA GLU A 169 -36.96 25.34 -27.92
C GLU A 169 -36.12 24.73 -26.78
N THR A 170 -35.83 23.44 -26.89
CA THR A 170 -34.81 22.79 -26.07
C THR A 170 -33.46 23.29 -26.53
N ASN A 171 -33.02 24.41 -25.95
CA ASN A 171 -31.61 24.73 -25.83
C ASN A 171 -30.97 23.58 -25.06
N ASN A 172 -30.44 22.60 -25.80
CA ASN A 172 -29.49 21.63 -25.31
C ASN A 172 -28.21 22.38 -24.91
N LEU A 173 -28.27 23.07 -23.78
CA LEU A 173 -27.12 23.16 -22.89
C LEU A 173 -26.83 21.73 -22.47
N HIS A 174 -26.07 21.03 -23.32
CA HIS A 174 -25.06 20.10 -22.80
C HIS A 174 -24.21 20.96 -21.87
N SER A 175 -24.63 21.06 -20.60
CA SER A 175 -23.68 21.17 -19.53
C SER A 175 -22.76 19.99 -19.76
N GLU A 176 -21.60 20.26 -20.34
CA GLU A 176 -20.46 19.37 -20.22
C GLU A 176 -20.31 19.18 -18.71
N GLU A 177 -20.98 18.17 -18.16
CA GLU A 177 -20.64 17.55 -16.89
C GLU A 177 -19.25 17.00 -17.14
N GLY A 178 -18.26 17.92 -17.10
CA GLY A 178 -16.87 17.60 -17.19
C GLY A 178 -16.67 16.54 -16.14
N THR A 179 -16.36 15.33 -16.58
CA THR A 179 -16.24 14.17 -15.71
C THR A 179 -15.15 14.49 -14.72
N GLN A 180 -15.55 15.00 -13.54
CA GLN A 180 -14.63 15.46 -12.52
C GLN A 180 -13.79 14.23 -12.15
N GLN A 181 -12.50 14.29 -12.51
CA GLN A 181 -11.64 13.13 -12.40
C GLN A 181 -11.40 12.88 -10.91
N VAL A 182 -12.06 11.87 -10.38
CA VAL A 182 -11.94 11.49 -8.97
C VAL A 182 -10.51 11.04 -8.68
N THR A 183 -9.91 11.60 -7.64
CA THR A 183 -8.60 11.16 -7.14
C THR A 183 -8.61 9.66 -6.85
N LYS A 184 -7.65 8.93 -7.42
CA LYS A 184 -7.46 7.50 -7.19
C LYS A 184 -6.52 7.31 -6.02
N ILE A 185 -7.07 6.93 -4.88
CA ILE A 185 -6.32 6.75 -3.63
C ILE A 185 -6.05 5.26 -3.40
N TYR A 186 -4.80 4.89 -3.22
CA TYR A 186 -4.41 3.58 -2.70
C TYR A 186 -3.82 3.74 -1.31
N VAL A 187 -4.26 2.93 -0.35
CA VAL A 187 -3.77 3.07 1.03
C VAL A 187 -2.67 2.07 1.31
N VAL A 188 -1.58 2.52 1.93
CA VAL A 188 -0.53 1.66 2.47
C VAL A 188 -0.42 1.93 3.97
N VAL A 189 -0.45 0.87 4.76
CA VAL A 189 -0.33 0.96 6.22
C VAL A 189 0.84 0.10 6.65
N ASP A 190 1.80 0.63 7.39
CA ASP A 190 2.70 -0.20 8.19
C ASP A 190 2.16 -0.28 9.62
N ARG A 191 2.11 -1.48 10.17
CA ARG A 191 1.74 -1.69 11.57
C ARG A 191 3.00 -1.99 12.37
N LEU A 192 3.28 -1.13 13.35
CA LEU A 192 4.30 -1.42 14.34
C LEU A 192 3.74 -2.46 15.31
N SER A 193 4.49 -3.55 15.50
CA SER A 193 4.23 -4.41 16.65
C SER A 193 4.37 -3.56 17.92
N PRO A 194 3.48 -3.71 18.92
CA PRO A 194 3.72 -3.10 20.22
C PRO A 194 5.12 -3.55 20.67
N ALA A 195 5.95 -2.58 21.08
CA ALA A 195 7.23 -2.90 21.67
C ALA A 195 6.94 -3.82 22.85
N ASP A 196 7.66 -4.94 22.90
CA ASP A 196 7.63 -5.81 24.06
C ASP A 196 8.43 -5.05 25.12
N ASP A 197 7.77 -4.08 25.75
CA ASP A 197 8.32 -3.27 26.83
C ASP A 197 8.55 -4.27 27.97
N GLY A 198 9.70 -4.97 27.96
CA GLY A 198 10.05 -6.15 28.77
C GLY A 198 9.92 -5.97 30.29
N SER A 199 9.38 -4.84 30.73
CA SER A 199 8.86 -4.51 32.05
C SER A 199 7.51 -5.14 32.40
N SER A 200 6.66 -5.56 31.46
CA SER A 200 5.30 -6.07 31.77
C SER A 200 5.22 -7.58 31.98
N HIS A 201 6.27 -8.23 32.49
CA HIS A 201 6.24 -9.65 32.82
C HIS A 201 5.39 -10.02 34.05
N ASN A 202 4.73 -9.04 34.69
CA ASN A 202 3.70 -9.29 35.69
C ASN A 202 2.32 -9.35 35.01
N GLY A 203 1.94 -10.57 34.61
CA GLY A 203 0.75 -10.86 33.82
C GLY A 203 -0.54 -10.25 34.36
N ALA A 204 -1.04 -9.25 33.65
CA ALA A 204 -2.47 -8.97 33.62
C ALA A 204 -3.13 -9.97 32.67
N LEU A 205 -3.60 -11.10 33.23
CA LEU A 205 -4.60 -11.93 32.58
C LEU A 205 -5.77 -11.05 32.13
N PRO A 206 -6.25 -11.15 30.88
CA PRO A 206 -7.36 -10.35 30.42
C PRO A 206 -8.64 -10.79 31.16
N ASN A 207 -9.19 -9.87 31.96
CA ASN A 207 -10.54 -9.89 32.54
C ASN A 207 -10.85 -10.99 33.56
N LEU A 208 -10.32 -10.89 34.78
CA LEU A 208 -11.08 -11.30 35.98
C LEU A 208 -11.66 -10.05 36.64
N PRO A 209 -12.98 -10.03 36.95
CA PRO A 209 -13.61 -8.88 37.59
C PRO A 209 -13.02 -8.64 38.98
N ASP A 210 -12.68 -7.39 39.19
CA ASP A 210 -12.12 -6.74 40.38
C ASP A 210 -12.97 -7.02 41.62
N LEU A 211 -12.67 -8.13 42.30
CA LEU A 211 -13.26 -8.51 43.56
C LEU A 211 -12.10 -9.05 44.40
N PHE A 212 -11.78 -8.32 45.48
CA PHE A 212 -10.75 -8.58 46.49
C PHE A 212 -9.36 -7.98 46.18
N GLN A 213 -8.71 -7.23 47.07
CA GLN A 213 -9.07 -6.61 48.35
C GLN A 213 -7.84 -5.83 48.83
N ASP A 214 -8.10 -4.72 49.51
CA ASP A 214 -7.15 -3.99 50.34
C ASP A 214 -6.40 -4.90 51.32
N HIS A 215 -5.11 -5.15 51.11
CA HIS A 215 -4.20 -5.54 52.18
C HIS A 215 -2.81 -4.97 51.95
N CYS A 216 -2.54 -3.85 52.63
CA CYS A 216 -1.22 -3.29 52.82
C CYS A 216 -0.45 -4.23 53.77
N VAL A 217 0.44 -5.07 53.25
CA VAL A 217 1.42 -5.82 54.06
C VAL A 217 2.81 -5.28 53.76
N THR A 218 3.28 -4.43 54.67
CA THR A 218 4.71 -4.15 54.87
C THR A 218 5.37 -5.39 55.46
N GLY A 219 6.31 -6.02 54.74
CA GLY A 219 7.18 -7.04 55.34
C GLY A 219 7.85 -8.01 54.36
N ASN A 220 9.16 -7.83 54.26
CA ASN A 220 10.20 -8.87 54.15
C ASN A 220 10.56 -9.49 52.78
N GLU A 221 11.80 -9.17 52.39
CA GLU A 221 12.92 -10.09 52.11
C GLU A 221 12.79 -11.14 50.98
N ALA A 222 13.58 -10.90 49.93
CA ALA A 222 14.41 -11.90 49.24
C ALA A 222 13.73 -13.08 48.51
N ASN A 223 12.61 -12.85 47.82
CA ASN A 223 12.26 -13.70 46.69
C ASN A 223 12.98 -13.20 45.42
N GLU A 224 14.27 -13.52 45.29
CA GLU A 224 14.90 -13.64 43.97
C GLU A 224 14.19 -14.78 43.23
N ALA A 225 13.10 -14.44 42.54
CA ALA A 225 12.46 -15.37 41.61
C ALA A 225 13.52 -15.74 40.58
N TYR A 226 14.00 -16.98 40.65
CA TYR A 226 14.93 -17.56 39.68
C TYR A 226 14.36 -17.35 38.28
N TYR A 227 14.91 -16.39 37.54
CA TYR A 227 14.65 -16.24 36.12
C TYR A 227 15.19 -17.49 35.43
N GLN A 228 14.31 -18.45 35.16
CA GLN A 228 14.67 -19.53 34.25
C GLN A 228 14.78 -18.93 32.85
N PRO A 229 15.95 -19.02 32.18
CA PRO A 229 16.10 -18.53 30.83
C PRO A 229 15.12 -19.29 29.92
N ILE A 230 14.28 -18.54 29.22
CA ILE A 230 13.37 -19.10 28.22
C ILE A 230 14.23 -19.78 27.15
N SER A 231 13.84 -20.99 26.74
CA SER A 231 14.56 -21.68 25.68
C SER A 231 14.42 -20.90 24.35
N PRO A 232 15.45 -20.89 23.48
CA PRO A 232 15.36 -20.18 22.20
C PRO A 232 14.21 -20.67 21.30
N GLU A 233 13.82 -21.95 21.44
CA GLU A 233 12.67 -22.53 20.75
C GLU A 233 11.34 -21.94 21.23
N GLU A 234 11.17 -21.75 22.54
CA GLU A 234 9.98 -21.10 23.11
C GLU A 234 9.88 -19.63 22.72
N GLU A 235 11.00 -18.90 22.65
CA GLU A 235 11.03 -17.51 22.15
C GLU A 235 10.59 -17.45 20.69
N GLN A 236 11.12 -18.35 19.85
CA GLN A 236 10.75 -18.42 18.43
C GLN A 236 9.27 -18.78 18.24
N GLU A 237 8.73 -19.72 19.01
CA GLU A 237 7.31 -20.07 18.96
C GLU A 237 6.42 -18.89 19.40
N ARG A 238 6.81 -18.16 20.44
CA ARG A 238 6.11 -16.94 20.87
C ARG A 238 6.08 -15.88 19.77
N LEU A 239 7.22 -15.60 19.14
CA LEU A 239 7.31 -14.65 18.02
C LEU A 239 6.44 -15.06 16.82
N LEU A 240 6.43 -16.36 16.47
CA LEU A 240 5.58 -16.88 15.40
C LEU A 240 4.10 -16.75 15.73
N ASN A 241 3.70 -16.99 16.98
CA ASN A 241 2.31 -16.88 17.41
C ASN A 241 1.86 -15.42 17.51
N GLN A 242 2.72 -14.52 17.97
CA GLN A 242 2.51 -13.07 17.91
C GLN A 242 2.31 -12.62 16.47
N HIS A 243 3.23 -12.97 15.56
CA HIS A 243 3.13 -12.62 14.14
C HIS A 243 1.83 -13.12 13.50
N LYS A 244 1.38 -14.34 13.81
CA LYS A 244 0.07 -14.86 13.34
C LYS A 244 -1.10 -14.01 13.84
N ASN A 245 -1.05 -13.52 15.07
CA ASN A 245 -2.10 -12.66 15.63
C ASN A 245 -2.07 -11.27 14.97
N GLU A 246 -0.88 -10.74 14.66
CA GLU A 246 -0.73 -9.50 13.90
C GLU A 246 -1.29 -9.63 12.47
N VAL A 247 -1.03 -10.75 11.80
CA VAL A 247 -1.65 -11.06 10.49
C VAL A 247 -3.17 -11.04 10.57
N LYS A 248 -3.78 -11.71 11.56
CA LYS A 248 -5.25 -11.68 11.76
C LYS A 248 -5.79 -10.27 12.03
N THR A 249 -5.01 -9.46 12.75
CA THR A 249 -5.37 -8.06 13.07
C THR A 249 -5.33 -7.19 11.82
N ALA A 250 -4.32 -7.35 10.97
CA ALA A 250 -4.23 -6.68 9.68
C ALA A 250 -5.31 -7.15 8.68
N GLU A 251 -5.65 -8.45 8.64
CA GLU A 251 -6.81 -8.91 7.87
C GLU A 251 -8.11 -8.25 8.35
N SER A 252 -8.26 -8.10 9.67
CA SER A 252 -9.42 -7.44 10.27
C SER A 252 -9.47 -5.95 9.90
N LEU A 253 -8.32 -5.28 9.79
CA LEU A 253 -8.23 -3.90 9.29
C LEU A 253 -8.69 -3.83 7.83
N ALA A 254 -8.16 -4.69 6.95
CA ALA A 254 -8.59 -4.72 5.55
C ALA A 254 -10.11 -4.94 5.43
N ARG A 255 -10.69 -5.84 6.23
CA ARG A 255 -12.15 -6.06 6.28
C ARG A 255 -12.91 -4.85 6.81
N ALA A 256 -12.40 -4.16 7.84
CA ALA A 256 -13.03 -2.95 8.37
C ALA A 256 -13.08 -1.84 7.31
N VAL A 257 -11.98 -1.63 6.58
CA VAL A 257 -11.90 -0.66 5.48
C VAL A 257 -12.88 -1.00 4.36
N VAL A 258 -12.94 -2.27 3.94
CA VAL A 258 -13.89 -2.75 2.91
C VAL A 258 -15.35 -2.63 3.34
N SER A 259 -15.61 -2.73 4.64
CA SER A 259 -16.97 -2.61 5.23
C SER A 259 -17.40 -1.15 5.40
N SER A 260 -16.45 -0.22 5.48
CA SER A 260 -16.75 1.22 5.54
C SER A 260 -17.22 1.71 4.18
N ARG A 261 -18.47 2.18 4.10
CA ARG A 261 -19.06 2.72 2.87
C ARG A 261 -18.24 3.88 2.31
N PHE A 262 -17.82 4.80 3.19
CA PHE A 262 -17.01 5.95 2.81
C PHE A 262 -15.67 5.49 2.20
N LEU A 263 -14.89 4.68 2.93
CA LEU A 263 -13.58 4.25 2.46
C LEU A 263 -13.67 3.42 1.19
N ARG A 264 -14.58 2.44 1.16
CA ARG A 264 -14.78 1.57 0.02
C ARG A 264 -15.04 2.35 -1.28
N ASN A 265 -15.79 3.45 -1.20
CA ASN A 265 -16.13 4.28 -2.35
C ASN A 265 -14.99 5.22 -2.76
N ARG A 266 -14.06 5.55 -1.86
CA ARG A 266 -13.04 6.59 -2.06
C ARG A 266 -11.63 6.07 -2.30
N ILE A 267 -11.34 4.83 -1.91
CA ILE A 267 -10.02 4.22 -2.12
C ILE A 267 -10.13 2.99 -3.03
N GLU A 268 -9.08 2.72 -3.81
CA GLU A 268 -9.04 1.61 -4.76
C GLU A 268 -8.62 0.28 -4.15
N GLY A 269 -7.88 0.35 -3.04
CA GLY A 269 -7.36 -0.79 -2.30
C GLY A 269 -6.52 -0.36 -1.11
N ILE A 270 -6.09 -1.36 -0.35
CA ILE A 270 -5.21 -1.22 0.81
C ILE A 270 -4.14 -2.30 0.82
N SER A 271 -2.91 -1.94 1.17
CA SER A 271 -1.84 -2.87 1.55
C SER A 271 -1.39 -2.60 2.98
N ILE A 272 -1.23 -3.66 3.77
CA ILE A 272 -0.87 -3.60 5.19
C ILE A 272 0.42 -4.40 5.39
N GLY A 273 1.49 -3.71 5.73
CA GLY A 273 2.77 -4.27 6.11
C GLY A 273 2.81 -4.65 7.59
N ILE A 274 3.35 -5.82 7.88
CA ILE A 274 3.51 -6.38 9.22
C ILE A 274 4.93 -6.89 9.34
N THR A 275 5.59 -6.48 10.41
CA THR A 275 6.98 -6.85 10.67
C THR A 275 7.20 -7.02 12.17
N SER A 276 8.05 -7.98 12.53
CA SER A 276 8.57 -8.11 13.89
C SER A 276 9.72 -7.15 14.19
N ASP A 277 10.37 -6.58 13.16
CA ASP A 277 11.48 -5.64 13.27
C ASP A 277 11.01 -4.23 12.90
N SER A 278 11.33 -3.23 13.74
CA SER A 278 10.96 -1.83 13.52
C SER A 278 11.68 -1.19 12.33
N ARG A 279 12.85 -1.70 11.93
CA ARG A 279 13.62 -1.19 10.79
C ARG A 279 13.04 -1.61 9.46
N ALA A 280 12.36 -2.76 9.42
CA ALA A 280 11.69 -3.23 8.23
C ALA A 280 10.42 -2.41 7.98
N ALA A 281 10.14 -2.10 6.71
CA ALA A 281 8.99 -1.31 6.32
C ALA A 281 8.27 -1.97 5.12
N PRO A 282 7.63 -3.13 5.35
CA PRO A 282 7.02 -3.92 4.27
C PRO A 282 5.93 -3.16 3.50
N GLY A 283 5.30 -2.15 4.11
CA GLY A 283 4.40 -1.19 3.47
C GLY A 283 5.16 -0.23 2.57
N LEU A 284 6.25 0.41 3.04
CA LEU A 284 7.08 1.27 2.18
C LEU A 284 7.67 0.52 0.97
N GLU A 285 8.05 -0.74 1.14
CA GLU A 285 8.45 -1.59 0.00
C GLU A 285 7.31 -1.72 -1.04
N CYS A 286 6.06 -1.79 -0.59
CA CYS A 286 4.89 -1.77 -1.48
C CYS A 286 4.76 -0.44 -2.23
N CYS A 287 5.06 0.69 -1.56
CA CYS A 287 5.13 1.99 -2.23
C CYS A 287 6.21 2.00 -3.30
N MET A 288 7.39 1.44 -3.00
CA MET A 288 8.51 1.34 -3.94
C MET A 288 8.17 0.46 -5.15
N ASP A 289 7.52 -0.70 -4.93
CA ASP A 289 7.03 -1.57 -6.00
C ASP A 289 6.08 -0.82 -6.95
N ALA A 290 5.17 -0.01 -6.38
CA ALA A 290 4.22 0.78 -7.14
C ALA A 290 4.88 1.92 -7.93
N VAL A 291 5.81 2.66 -7.30
CA VAL A 291 6.57 3.74 -7.93
C VAL A 291 7.53 3.22 -9.01
N GLY A 292 8.17 2.08 -8.77
CA GLY A 292 9.06 1.41 -9.70
C GLY A 292 8.35 0.82 -10.92
N ARG A 293 7.01 0.64 -10.84
CA ARG A 293 6.22 0.10 -11.95
C ARG A 293 6.40 0.94 -13.20
N GLY A 294 6.87 0.34 -14.30
CA GLY A 294 7.07 1.04 -15.56
C GLY A 294 8.37 1.86 -15.67
N ALA A 295 9.28 1.81 -14.69
CA ALA A 295 10.53 2.61 -14.73
C ALA A 295 11.35 2.45 -16.02
N LYS A 296 11.44 1.23 -16.57
CA LYS A 296 12.12 0.98 -17.86
C LYS A 296 11.45 1.70 -19.04
N GLU A 297 10.12 1.72 -19.06
CA GLU A 297 9.32 2.39 -20.09
C GLU A 297 9.50 3.91 -19.99
N ARG A 298 9.42 4.46 -18.78
CA ARG A 298 9.64 5.88 -18.49
C ARG A 298 11.02 6.39 -18.94
N ARG A 299 12.09 5.67 -18.57
CA ARG A 299 13.46 5.98 -19.03
C ARG A 299 13.60 5.96 -20.55
N LYS A 300 12.86 5.07 -21.24
CA LYS A 300 12.90 5.01 -22.70
C LYS A 300 12.23 6.24 -23.31
N VAL A 301 11.06 6.63 -22.81
CA VAL A 301 10.35 7.82 -23.30
C VAL A 301 11.16 9.07 -23.04
N ALA A 302 11.71 9.24 -21.83
CA ALA A 302 12.56 10.39 -21.50
C ALA A 302 13.72 10.61 -22.48
N ARG A 303 14.38 9.53 -22.93
CA ARG A 303 15.44 9.62 -23.95
C ARG A 303 14.94 10.08 -25.33
N ASN A 304 13.72 9.71 -25.69
CA ASN A 304 13.11 10.06 -26.97
C ASN A 304 12.56 11.49 -26.98
N THR A 305 12.08 11.96 -25.82
CA THR A 305 11.48 13.28 -25.64
C THR A 305 12.43 14.43 -25.92
N ASN A 306 13.75 14.21 -25.82
CA ASN A 306 14.79 15.18 -26.16
C ASN A 306 14.72 15.66 -27.64
N GLY A 307 13.94 14.99 -28.50
CA GLY A 307 13.75 15.34 -29.91
C GLY A 307 12.57 16.28 -30.24
N GLY A 308 11.91 16.90 -29.27
CA GLY A 308 10.88 17.93 -29.53
C GLY A 308 9.55 17.38 -30.06
N THR A 309 9.01 16.34 -29.42
CA THR A 309 7.72 15.77 -29.83
C THR A 309 6.57 16.71 -29.46
N ALA A 310 5.76 17.10 -30.45
CA ALA A 310 4.53 17.84 -30.22
C ALA A 310 3.54 16.95 -29.46
N TRP A 311 3.19 17.37 -28.25
CA TRP A 311 2.29 16.61 -27.39
C TRP A 311 0.84 16.82 -27.82
N GLY A 312 0.09 15.72 -27.96
CA GLY A 312 -1.35 15.78 -28.25
C GLY A 312 -2.14 16.52 -27.17
N ASN A 313 -3.34 16.95 -27.51
CA ASN A 313 -4.28 17.52 -26.56
C ASN A 313 -4.60 16.45 -25.50
N VAL A 314 -4.25 16.71 -24.25
CA VAL A 314 -4.42 15.78 -23.14
C VAL A 314 -5.41 16.41 -22.18
N ASP A 315 -6.27 15.57 -21.63
CA ASP A 315 -7.26 15.94 -20.62
C ASP A 315 -6.63 16.81 -19.52
N ASP A 316 -7.34 17.89 -19.17
CA ASP A 316 -6.93 18.88 -18.20
C ASP A 316 -6.56 18.24 -16.85
N SER A 317 -7.27 17.17 -16.49
CA SER A 317 -7.03 16.39 -15.28
C SER A 317 -5.65 15.72 -15.22
N LEU A 318 -5.05 15.44 -16.37
CA LEU A 318 -3.74 14.78 -16.48
C LEU A 318 -2.60 15.78 -16.73
N LYS A 319 -2.88 17.09 -16.85
CA LYS A 319 -1.85 18.11 -17.12
C LYS A 319 -0.77 18.13 -16.05
N CYS A 320 -1.11 17.91 -14.77
CA CYS A 320 -0.14 17.90 -13.68
C CYS A 320 0.89 16.76 -13.76
N LEU A 321 0.65 15.72 -14.58
CA LEU A 321 1.65 14.70 -14.88
C LEU A 321 2.74 15.21 -15.83
N ARG A 322 2.47 16.25 -16.62
CA ARG A 322 3.45 16.91 -17.51
C ARG A 322 4.37 17.88 -16.78
N ASP A 323 3.95 18.36 -15.61
CA ASP A 323 4.76 19.27 -14.79
C ASP A 323 6.03 18.60 -14.24
N ARG A 324 6.12 17.28 -14.32
CA ARG A 324 7.26 16.47 -13.88
C ARG A 324 7.94 15.79 -15.05
N SER A 325 9.20 15.42 -14.85
CA SER A 325 9.96 14.64 -15.84
C SER A 325 9.23 13.33 -16.17
N PRO A 326 9.23 12.90 -17.45
CA PRO A 326 8.68 11.59 -17.84
C PRO A 326 9.37 10.41 -17.12
N GLU A 327 10.55 10.59 -16.53
CA GLU A 327 11.22 9.55 -15.75
C GLU A 327 10.54 9.27 -14.40
N ARG A 328 9.81 10.24 -13.87
CA ARG A 328 9.11 10.16 -12.58
C ARG A 328 7.85 9.30 -12.72
N SER A 329 7.55 8.55 -11.67
CA SER A 329 6.30 7.80 -11.57
C SER A 329 5.11 8.75 -11.63
N PRO A 330 3.96 8.33 -12.19
CA PRO A 330 2.71 9.09 -12.07
C PRO A 330 2.10 9.06 -10.66
N VAL A 331 2.67 8.25 -9.75
CA VAL A 331 2.16 8.05 -8.40
C VAL A 331 2.84 9.02 -7.43
N ALA A 332 2.06 9.80 -6.70
CA ALA A 332 2.55 10.56 -5.54
C ALA A 332 2.43 9.76 -4.25
N ILE A 333 3.35 9.99 -3.31
CA ILE A 333 3.26 9.48 -1.95
C ILE A 333 2.75 10.61 -1.06
N VAL A 334 1.69 10.32 -0.32
CA VAL A 334 1.08 11.26 0.62
C VAL A 334 1.11 10.63 2.00
N THR A 335 1.51 11.38 3.01
CA THR A 335 1.47 10.96 4.42
C THR A 335 0.86 12.06 5.27
N CYS A 336 0.31 11.72 6.43
CA CYS A 336 -0.30 12.69 7.34
C CYS A 336 0.79 13.38 8.19
N GLN A 337 1.71 12.60 8.75
CA GLN A 337 2.84 13.11 9.51
C GLN A 337 4.17 12.74 8.84
N PRO A 338 5.20 13.62 8.89
CA PRO A 338 6.54 13.27 8.45
C PRO A 338 7.14 12.14 9.28
N ASP A 339 6.86 12.13 10.58
CA ASP A 339 7.28 11.11 11.55
C ASP A 339 6.68 9.72 11.26
N ASP A 340 5.65 9.64 10.39
CA ASP A 340 5.18 8.34 9.93
C ASP A 340 6.19 7.71 8.97
N LEU A 341 6.96 8.52 8.21
CA LEU A 341 8.02 8.07 7.31
C LEU A 341 9.35 7.90 8.04
N GLU A 342 9.69 8.75 8.99
CA GLU A 342 10.94 8.71 9.74
C GLU A 342 10.69 8.09 11.12
N LEU A 343 11.17 6.87 11.36
CA LEU A 343 11.13 6.29 12.71
C LEU A 343 12.29 6.88 13.52
N ASP A 344 11.97 7.58 14.61
CA ASP A 344 12.92 8.25 15.52
C ASP A 344 13.91 7.30 16.25
N ASP A 345 13.94 6.01 15.92
CA ASP A 345 14.81 4.99 16.53
C ASP A 345 16.30 5.10 16.15
N ILE A 346 16.74 6.32 15.81
CA ILE A 346 18.14 6.71 15.62
C ILE A 346 18.96 6.42 16.90
N HIS A 347 18.33 6.21 18.05
CA HIS A 347 19.03 5.84 19.29
C HIS A 347 19.35 4.35 19.46
N SER A 348 18.95 3.47 18.54
CA SER A 348 19.37 2.05 18.54
C SER A 348 20.79 1.84 17.95
N HIS A 349 21.72 2.74 18.27
CA HIS A 349 23.13 2.59 17.91
C HIS A 349 23.76 1.48 18.78
N HIS A 350 24.26 0.42 18.14
CA HIS A 350 25.25 -0.54 18.67
C HIS A 350 24.82 -1.86 19.32
N HIS A 351 23.55 -2.26 19.30
CA HIS A 351 23.29 -3.69 19.46
C HIS A 351 23.63 -4.40 18.16
N HIS A 352 24.79 -5.06 18.14
CA HIS A 352 25.13 -6.12 17.18
C HIS A 352 24.06 -7.19 17.31
N HIS A 353 22.93 -6.99 16.63
CA HIS A 353 21.87 -7.97 16.56
C HIS A 353 22.44 -9.13 15.76
N GLU A 354 22.71 -10.24 16.47
CA GLU A 354 22.65 -11.56 15.86
C GLU A 354 21.41 -11.59 14.97
N GLN A 355 21.58 -12.10 13.76
CA GLN A 355 20.61 -12.06 12.68
C GLN A 355 19.34 -12.83 13.07
N LYS A 356 18.48 -12.22 13.89
CA LYS A 356 17.18 -12.77 14.26
C LYS A 356 16.35 -12.86 12.99
N ASP A 357 15.68 -13.99 12.80
CA ASP A 357 14.79 -14.19 11.66
C ASP A 357 13.67 -13.14 11.69
N ILE A 358 13.74 -12.16 10.79
CA ILE A 358 12.71 -11.13 10.69
C ILE A 358 11.46 -11.75 10.07
N LEU A 359 10.36 -11.73 10.81
CA LEU A 359 9.06 -12.19 10.34
C LEU A 359 8.34 -11.03 9.67
N GLN A 360 8.18 -11.11 8.35
CA GLN A 360 7.52 -10.08 7.56
C GLN A 360 6.36 -10.64 6.75
N SER A 361 5.27 -9.88 6.67
CA SER A 361 4.13 -10.23 5.85
C SER A 361 3.45 -8.97 5.31
N ARG A 362 2.91 -9.09 4.10
CA ARG A 362 2.13 -8.03 3.45
C ARG A 362 0.75 -8.57 3.12
N ILE A 363 -0.29 -7.87 3.57
CA ILE A 363 -1.68 -8.18 3.25
C ILE A 363 -2.18 -7.13 2.28
N SER A 364 -2.69 -7.55 1.12
CA SER A 364 -3.21 -6.64 0.10
C SER A 364 -4.65 -6.98 -0.23
N ALA A 365 -5.48 -5.94 -0.36
CA ALA A 365 -6.87 -6.04 -0.77
C ALA A 365 -7.17 -4.93 -1.78
N GLU A 366 -7.58 -5.31 -2.99
CA GLU A 366 -8.01 -4.36 -4.04
C GLU A 366 -9.44 -4.68 -4.46
N TRP A 367 -10.23 -3.65 -4.76
CA TRP A 367 -11.63 -3.82 -5.18
C TRP A 367 -12.07 -2.89 -6.31
N ASN A 368 -11.40 -1.75 -6.57
CA ASN A 368 -11.77 -0.87 -7.68
C ASN A 368 -11.14 -1.24 -9.03
N GLY A 369 -10.50 -2.42 -9.13
CA GLY A 369 -10.12 -2.99 -10.43
C GLY A 369 -11.30 -3.42 -11.30
N LYS A 370 -12.55 -3.36 -10.79
CA LYS A 370 -13.77 -3.87 -11.50
C LYS A 370 -13.64 -5.33 -11.95
N GLY A 371 -12.79 -6.12 -11.29
CA GLY A 371 -12.47 -7.49 -11.71
C GLY A 371 -11.35 -7.60 -12.75
N ASP A 372 -10.78 -6.50 -13.23
CA ASP A 372 -9.57 -6.53 -14.06
C ASP A 372 -8.36 -6.98 -13.24
N HIS A 373 -7.51 -7.81 -13.85
CA HIS A 373 -6.22 -8.22 -13.29
C HIS A 373 -5.16 -7.10 -13.24
N LYS A 374 -5.57 -5.85 -13.48
CA LYS A 374 -4.67 -4.68 -13.44
C LYS A 374 -4.55 -4.17 -12.02
N THR A 375 -3.32 -4.03 -11.54
CA THR A 375 -3.03 -3.42 -10.23
C THR A 375 -3.29 -1.91 -10.25
N PHE A 376 -3.38 -1.27 -9.08
CA PHE A 376 -3.38 0.20 -8.95
C PHE A 376 -2.26 0.85 -9.79
N SER A 377 -1.03 0.34 -9.66
CA SER A 377 0.15 0.87 -10.34
C SER A 377 0.07 0.71 -11.86
N ASP A 378 -0.58 -0.35 -12.36
CA ASP A 378 -0.83 -0.53 -13.80
C ASP A 378 -1.82 0.50 -14.34
N ARG A 379 -2.87 0.83 -13.55
CA ARG A 379 -3.85 1.86 -13.90
C ARG A 379 -3.20 3.25 -13.91
N ALA A 380 -2.40 3.57 -12.89
CA ALA A 380 -1.64 4.81 -12.83
C ALA A 380 -0.67 4.95 -14.02
N MET A 381 0.03 3.88 -14.38
CA MET A 381 0.86 3.84 -15.59
C MET A 381 0.06 3.96 -16.89
N GLY A 382 -1.21 3.53 -16.91
CA GLY A 382 -2.13 3.78 -18.02
C GLY A 382 -2.32 5.28 -18.27
N ASN A 383 -2.64 6.04 -17.21
CA ASN A 383 -2.74 7.50 -17.27
C ASN A 383 -1.42 8.13 -17.73
N TRP A 384 -0.28 7.67 -17.19
CA TRP A 384 1.03 8.15 -17.62
C TRP A 384 1.27 7.93 -19.12
N ARG A 385 0.95 6.75 -19.66
CA ARG A 385 1.10 6.45 -21.09
C ARG A 385 0.21 7.34 -21.94
N GLN A 386 -1.02 7.61 -21.51
CA GLN A 386 -1.90 8.53 -22.22
C GLN A 386 -1.27 9.93 -22.36
N VAL A 387 -0.63 10.42 -21.29
CA VAL A 387 0.04 11.73 -21.29
C VAL A 387 1.29 11.76 -22.17
N TRP A 388 2.13 10.73 -22.04
CA TRP A 388 3.51 10.74 -22.56
C TRP A 388 3.72 9.92 -23.84
N CYS A 389 2.80 9.04 -24.19
CA CYS A 389 2.81 8.25 -25.43
C CYS A 389 1.69 8.65 -26.39
N GLY A 390 0.68 9.41 -25.92
CA GLY A 390 -0.51 9.77 -26.69
C GLY A 390 -1.58 8.68 -26.69
N ASN A 391 -2.80 9.06 -27.08
CA ASN A 391 -3.91 8.14 -27.36
C ASN A 391 -3.69 7.47 -28.72
N ASP A 392 -2.78 6.49 -28.80
CA ASP A 392 -2.86 5.53 -29.89
C ASP A 392 -4.01 4.56 -29.54
N ASP A 393 -5.25 4.94 -29.87
CA ASP A 393 -6.54 4.30 -29.54
C ASP A 393 -6.74 2.85 -30.05
N GLY A 394 -5.67 2.08 -30.25
CA GLY A 394 -5.76 0.67 -30.64
C GLY A 394 -4.44 0.05 -31.09
N GLY A 395 -3.39 0.85 -31.21
CA GLY A 395 -2.05 0.34 -31.40
C GLY A 395 -1.43 0.08 -30.05
N GLN A 396 -1.68 -1.09 -29.44
CA GLN A 396 -0.73 -1.69 -28.49
C GLN A 396 0.64 -1.39 -29.07
N LEU A 397 1.41 -0.48 -28.44
CA LEU A 397 2.65 0.07 -28.99
C LEU A 397 3.36 -1.12 -29.62
N LYS A 398 3.23 -1.25 -30.95
CA LYS A 398 4.16 -2.02 -31.73
C LYS A 398 5.34 -1.11 -31.55
N LEU A 399 6.07 -1.35 -30.46
CA LEU A 399 7.50 -1.33 -30.39
C LEU A 399 7.90 -2.14 -31.62
N SER A 400 7.76 -1.47 -32.77
CA SER A 400 8.29 -1.84 -34.03
C SER A 400 9.71 -2.12 -33.63
N ALA A 401 10.03 -3.40 -33.62
CA ALA A 401 11.37 -3.86 -33.77
C ALA A 401 11.84 -3.28 -35.10
N ARG A 402 12.04 -1.95 -35.15
CA ARG A 402 12.88 -1.28 -36.12
C ARG A 402 14.17 -2.03 -35.98
N GLY A 403 14.43 -2.84 -37.01
CA GLY A 403 15.35 -3.95 -36.95
C GLY A 403 16.64 -3.52 -36.28
N ARG A 404 16.86 -4.04 -35.07
CA ARG A 404 18.24 -4.38 -34.74
C ARG A 404 18.63 -5.39 -35.82
N PRO A 405 19.73 -5.18 -36.57
CA PRO A 405 20.22 -6.18 -37.50
C PRO A 405 20.23 -7.52 -36.77
N ARG A 406 19.51 -8.51 -37.30
CA ARG A 406 19.59 -9.88 -36.79
C ARG A 406 21.04 -10.30 -37.00
N VAL A 407 21.86 -10.18 -35.95
CA VAL A 407 23.14 -10.87 -35.89
C VAL A 407 22.80 -12.36 -36.05
N PRO A 408 23.35 -13.06 -37.06
CA PRO A 408 23.09 -14.47 -37.26
C PRO A 408 23.52 -15.21 -36.00
N ARG A 409 22.54 -15.71 -35.22
CA ARG A 409 22.83 -16.64 -34.13
C ARG A 409 23.23 -17.96 -34.79
N ILE A 410 24.54 -18.23 -34.78
CA ILE A 410 25.10 -19.54 -35.08
C ILE A 410 24.47 -20.53 -34.09
N ARG A 411 23.69 -21.44 -34.64
CA ARG A 411 22.91 -22.45 -33.90
C ARG A 411 23.86 -23.59 -33.54
N ASN A 412 24.55 -23.50 -32.41
CA ASN A 412 25.23 -24.67 -31.84
C ASN A 412 24.22 -25.46 -31.02
N LYS A 413 23.89 -26.64 -31.54
CA LYS A 413 23.04 -27.64 -30.92
C LYS A 413 23.96 -28.61 -30.19
N VAL A 414 24.05 -28.50 -28.87
CA VAL A 414 24.58 -29.55 -28.00
C VAL A 414 23.70 -29.58 -26.75
N ASP A 415 23.03 -30.71 -26.57
CA ASP A 415 22.28 -31.05 -25.38
C ASP A 415 23.23 -31.34 -24.20
N LEU A 416 22.69 -31.11 -22.99
CA LEU A 416 23.12 -31.60 -21.66
C LEU A 416 23.84 -30.61 -20.72
N ALA A 417 23.29 -30.65 -19.51
CA ALA A 417 23.80 -30.19 -18.22
C ALA A 417 23.52 -28.74 -17.80
N ASN A 418 23.07 -28.66 -16.54
CA ASN A 418 22.91 -27.47 -15.72
C ASN A 418 24.07 -26.49 -15.87
N GLU A 419 23.78 -25.18 -15.88
CA GLU A 419 24.35 -24.18 -14.95
C GLU A 419 23.96 -22.75 -15.38
N ASP A 420 23.59 -21.97 -14.37
CA ASP A 420 23.71 -20.51 -14.22
C ASP A 420 23.36 -19.58 -15.40
N GLU A 421 22.14 -19.03 -15.33
CA GLU A 421 21.79 -17.77 -15.97
C GLU A 421 22.54 -16.61 -15.28
N LEU A 422 23.81 -16.44 -15.65
CA LEU A 422 24.63 -15.28 -15.31
C LEU A 422 24.07 -14.03 -16.01
N ASN A 423 23.53 -13.13 -15.20
CA ASN A 423 23.07 -11.80 -15.59
C ASN A 423 24.27 -10.94 -16.03
N PHE A 424 24.42 -10.68 -17.33
CA PHE A 424 25.53 -9.91 -17.91
C PHE A 424 25.44 -8.38 -17.74
N ASP A 425 24.65 -7.86 -16.79
CA ASP A 425 24.62 -6.42 -16.46
C ASP A 425 25.65 -6.01 -15.39
N GLU A 426 26.49 -6.95 -14.93
CA GLU A 426 27.50 -6.75 -13.89
C GLU A 426 28.81 -6.02 -14.29
N PRO A 427 29.27 -5.92 -15.57
CA PRO A 427 30.64 -5.46 -15.83
C PRO A 427 30.86 -3.97 -15.53
N VAL A 428 29.82 -3.13 -15.60
CA VAL A 428 29.97 -1.68 -15.37
C VAL A 428 30.02 -1.37 -13.87
N SER A 429 29.22 -2.05 -13.06
CA SER A 429 29.24 -1.82 -11.59
C SER A 429 30.54 -2.32 -10.98
N THR A 430 31.00 -3.51 -11.40
CA THR A 430 32.27 -4.08 -10.93
C THR A 430 33.46 -3.26 -11.38
N ALA A 431 33.45 -2.74 -12.61
CA ALA A 431 34.49 -1.83 -13.08
C ALA A 431 34.54 -0.53 -12.27
N MET A 432 33.40 0.08 -11.94
CA MET A 432 33.37 1.30 -11.12
C MET A 432 33.83 1.06 -9.69
N VAL A 433 33.40 -0.05 -9.07
CA VAL A 433 33.87 -0.45 -7.72
C VAL A 433 35.38 -0.71 -7.73
N THR A 434 35.90 -1.36 -8.78
CA THR A 434 37.34 -1.63 -8.91
C THR A 434 38.13 -0.32 -9.07
N VAL A 435 37.68 0.61 -9.91
CA VAL A 435 38.34 1.92 -10.07
C VAL A 435 38.32 2.71 -8.76
N PHE A 436 37.21 2.69 -8.04
CA PHE A 436 37.10 3.35 -6.74
C PHE A 436 38.06 2.75 -5.70
N LEU A 437 38.11 1.41 -5.59
CA LEU A 437 39.03 0.72 -4.68
C LEU A 437 40.49 1.02 -4.99
N VAL A 438 40.88 1.04 -6.28
CA VAL A 438 42.23 1.42 -6.70
C VAL A 438 42.54 2.87 -6.29
N GLY A 439 41.59 3.79 -6.43
CA GLY A 439 41.73 5.18 -5.98
C GLY A 439 41.95 5.30 -4.47
N VAL A 440 41.18 4.55 -3.67
CA VAL A 440 41.30 4.54 -2.21
C VAL A 440 42.66 3.96 -1.77
N VAL A 441 43.09 2.84 -2.36
CA VAL A 441 44.39 2.24 -2.04
C VAL A 441 45.54 3.17 -2.43
N ALA A 442 45.47 3.81 -3.60
CA ALA A 442 46.47 4.78 -4.02
C ALA A 442 46.53 6.00 -3.08
N TYR A 443 45.37 6.50 -2.64
CA TYR A 443 45.30 7.60 -1.67
C TYR A 443 45.90 7.20 -0.31
N LEU A 444 45.53 6.03 0.21
CA LEU A 444 46.07 5.51 1.47
C LEU A 444 47.57 5.26 1.39
N TRP A 445 48.07 4.74 0.26
CA TRP A 445 49.49 4.56 0.03
C TRP A 445 50.24 5.90 -0.05
N ASN A 446 49.65 6.92 -0.66
CA ASN A 446 50.27 8.24 -0.73
C ASN A 446 50.33 8.94 0.65
N GLN A 447 49.29 8.78 1.48
CA GLN A 447 49.24 9.35 2.82
C GLN A 447 50.09 8.59 3.84
N TYR A 448 50.04 7.25 3.82
CA TYR A 448 50.58 6.41 4.89
C TYR A 448 51.69 5.47 4.42
N GLY A 449 52.07 5.50 3.14
CA GLY A 449 53.05 4.57 2.57
C GLY A 449 54.40 4.61 3.29
N ALA A 450 54.88 5.80 3.67
CA ALA A 450 56.12 5.93 4.44
C ALA A 450 56.04 5.27 5.82
N PHE A 451 54.89 5.40 6.49
CA PHE A 451 54.65 4.76 7.78
C PHE A 451 54.54 3.23 7.64
N ILE A 452 53.83 2.74 6.63
CA ILE A 452 53.70 1.29 6.34
C ILE A 452 55.05 0.67 5.99
N ILE A 453 55.89 1.36 5.20
CA ILE A 453 57.25 0.93 4.86
C ILE A 453 58.13 0.89 6.11
N SER A 454 58.04 1.90 6.98
CA SER A 454 58.78 1.93 8.26
C SER A 454 58.36 0.77 9.18
N LEU A 455 57.07 0.46 9.24
CA LEU A 455 56.52 -0.68 9.98
C LEU A 455 57.02 -2.02 9.45
N LEU A 456 57.10 -2.17 8.12
CA LEU A 456 57.58 -3.38 7.46
C LEU A 456 59.09 -3.60 7.59
N HIS A 457 59.88 -2.53 7.65
CA HIS A 457 61.34 -2.62 7.77
C HIS A 457 61.82 -2.72 9.23
N GLY A 458 60.91 -2.75 10.20
CA GLY A 458 61.24 -3.02 11.60
C GLY A 458 62.10 -1.94 12.26
N GLU A 459 62.16 -0.74 11.69
CA GLU A 459 62.83 0.42 12.32
C GLU A 459 61.90 1.08 13.35
N ILE A 460 61.42 0.31 14.32
CA ILE A 460 60.91 0.86 15.56
C ILE A 460 62.13 1.01 16.47
N GLN A 461 62.91 2.08 16.26
CA GLN A 461 63.81 2.55 17.31
C GLN A 461 62.92 3.02 18.47
N GLN A 462 62.85 2.21 19.52
CA GLN A 462 62.27 2.58 20.81
C GLN A 462 62.91 3.89 21.28
N GLN A 463 62.12 4.96 21.30
CA GLN A 463 62.37 6.15 22.11
C GLN A 463 61.31 6.25 23.18
#